data_AF-A0A0K2ZZT3-F1
#
_entry.id   AF-A0A0K2ZZT3-F1
#
_cell.length_a   1.000
_cell.length_b   1.000
_cell.length_c   1.000
_cell.angle_alpha   90.00
_cell.angle_beta   90.00
_cell.angle_gamma   90.00
#
_symmetry.space_group_name_H-M   'P 1'
#
loop_
_entity.id
_entity.type
_entity.pdbx_description
1 polymer ?
#
loop_
_entity_poly.entity_id
_entity_poly.type
_entity_poly.pdbx_seq_one_letter_code
_entity_poly.pdbx_strand_id
1 'polypeptide(L)'
;MVKPLPRLRLQGFNNLTKALSFNIYDVCYAVSEEERQRYIEYIDEQYDADRLTEILTDVAEIIGANILNIARQDYDPQGASVTILISEEPVIDKKLAGKEIISDAVVAHMDKSHITVHTYPETHPQHGIATFRADIDVATCGVISPLKALNYLIERLESDIVIMDYRIRGFTRDVKGKKHYIDHKINSIQNFLAKNIKARYEMFDVNVYQENIFHTKMHLKDFDLDQYLFEEKAKNLSFKERMRIEALLKREIEELFHGRNLAE
;
A
#
# COMPACT_ATOMS: atom_id res chain seq x y z
N MET A 1 10.14 -21.49 -0.02
CA MET A 1 8.85 -22.17 -0.31
C MET A 1 8.21 -22.56 1.02
N VAL A 2 7.20 -21.81 1.46
CA VAL A 2 6.40 -22.18 2.64
C VAL A 2 5.47 -23.32 2.21
N LYS A 3 5.58 -24.51 2.82
CA LYS A 3 4.67 -25.62 2.53
C LYS A 3 3.23 -25.18 2.86
N PRO A 4 2.26 -25.31 1.93
CA PRO A 4 0.88 -24.95 2.21
C PRO A 4 0.33 -25.85 3.33
N LEU A 5 -0.39 -25.25 4.28
CA LEU A 5 -1.13 -26.01 5.28
C LEU A 5 -2.21 -26.86 4.58
N PRO A 6 -2.61 -28.00 5.18
CA PRO A 6 -3.78 -28.74 4.72
C PRO A 6 -4.99 -27.79 4.66
N ARG A 7 -5.68 -27.72 3.52
CA ARG A 7 -6.86 -26.85 3.34
C ARG A 7 -7.88 -27.17 4.43
N LEU A 8 -8.20 -26.18 5.27
CA LEU A 8 -9.22 -26.28 6.32
C LEU A 8 -10.59 -26.47 5.64
N ARG A 9 -11.29 -27.57 5.96
CA ARG A 9 -12.70 -27.72 5.60
C ARG A 9 -13.53 -27.00 6.66
N LEU A 10 -14.30 -26.01 6.23
CA LEU A 10 -15.05 -25.11 7.10
C LEU A 10 -16.47 -25.62 7.35
N GLN A 11 -17.00 -25.31 8.53
CA GLN A 11 -18.41 -25.45 8.87
C GLN A 11 -19.04 -24.05 8.96
N GLY A 12 -19.85 -23.66 7.96
CA GLY A 12 -20.50 -22.34 7.91
C GLY A 12 -19.67 -21.24 7.21
N PHE A 13 -20.04 -19.98 7.44
CA PHE A 13 -19.42 -18.79 6.84
C PHE A 13 -18.04 -18.49 7.47
N ASN A 14 -17.09 -18.00 6.67
CA ASN A 14 -15.74 -17.72 7.11
C ASN A 14 -15.61 -16.27 7.63
N ASN A 15 -15.67 -16.09 8.95
CA ASN A 15 -15.52 -14.76 9.59
C ASN A 15 -14.06 -14.36 9.83
N LEU A 16 -13.09 -14.98 9.13
CA LEU A 16 -11.69 -14.61 9.24
C LEU A 16 -11.39 -13.48 8.24
N THR A 17 -11.10 -12.29 8.74
CA THR A 17 -10.75 -11.13 7.91
C THR A 17 -9.25 -10.92 7.91
N LYS A 18 -8.72 -10.48 6.77
CA LYS A 18 -7.31 -10.20 6.54
C LYS A 18 -7.20 -8.81 5.94
N ALA A 19 -6.41 -7.94 6.55
CA ALA A 19 -6.16 -6.61 6.02
C ALA A 19 -4.66 -6.41 5.85
N LEU A 20 -4.28 -5.89 4.68
CA LEU A 20 -2.93 -5.46 4.36
C LEU A 20 -2.98 -3.96 4.06
N SER A 21 -2.30 -3.17 4.88
CA SER A 21 -2.16 -1.73 4.73
C SER A 21 -0.74 -1.40 4.28
N PHE A 22 -0.61 -0.44 3.36
CA PHE A 22 0.65 0.13 2.89
C PHE A 22 0.64 1.62 3.17
N ASN A 23 1.76 2.13 3.67
CA ASN A 23 2.11 3.54 3.55
C ASN A 23 3.41 3.59 2.75
N ILE A 24 3.34 4.18 1.57
CA ILE A 24 4.51 4.44 0.75
C ILE A 24 4.92 5.89 0.85
N TYR A 25 6.22 6.15 0.78
CA TYR A 25 6.76 7.50 0.77
C TYR A 25 7.80 7.61 -0.34
N ASP A 26 7.68 8.68 -1.14
CA ASP A 26 8.68 9.11 -2.12
C ASP A 26 9.22 10.47 -1.67
N VAL A 27 10.53 10.61 -1.67
CA VAL A 27 11.21 11.85 -1.29
C VAL A 27 11.90 12.44 -2.51
N CYS A 28 11.79 13.75 -2.68
CA CYS A 28 12.36 14.47 -3.80
C CYS A 28 12.99 15.78 -3.32
N TYR A 29 14.03 16.21 -4.02
CA TYR A 29 14.66 17.51 -3.85
C TYR A 29 14.37 18.42 -5.05
N ALA A 30 13.63 19.50 -4.78
CA ALA A 30 13.25 20.56 -5.72
C ALA A 30 13.54 21.92 -5.08
N VAL A 31 14.52 22.65 -5.60
CA VAL A 31 15.05 23.88 -4.96
C VAL A 31 14.19 25.08 -5.29
N SER A 32 13.88 25.25 -6.57
CA SER A 32 13.14 26.42 -7.04
C SER A 32 11.65 26.26 -6.83
N GLU A 33 10.93 27.37 -6.72
CA GLU A 33 9.47 27.35 -6.66
C GLU A 33 8.86 26.73 -7.92
N GLU A 34 9.47 26.99 -9.07
CA GLU A 34 9.05 26.40 -10.34
C GLU A 34 9.28 24.88 -10.40
N GLU A 35 10.42 24.37 -9.91
CA GLU A 35 10.66 22.92 -9.79
C GLU A 35 9.65 22.26 -8.86
N ARG A 36 9.30 22.91 -7.74
CA ARG A 36 8.29 22.38 -6.80
C ARG A 36 6.92 22.29 -7.46
N GLN A 37 6.54 23.31 -8.23
CA GLN A 37 5.28 23.28 -8.96
C GLN A 37 5.26 22.15 -10.01
N ARG A 38 6.35 21.97 -10.76
CA ARG A 38 6.48 20.87 -11.71
C ARG A 38 6.53 19.49 -11.05
N TYR A 39 7.12 19.37 -9.86
CA TYR A 39 7.09 18.14 -9.09
C TYR A 39 5.67 17.79 -8.65
N ILE A 40 4.88 18.78 -8.23
CA ILE A 40 3.46 18.59 -7.91
C ILE A 40 2.70 18.10 -9.15
N GLU A 41 2.90 18.73 -10.31
CA GLU A 41 2.28 18.32 -11.57
C GLU A 41 2.68 16.89 -11.97
N TYR A 42 3.95 16.53 -11.79
CA TYR A 42 4.43 15.17 -12.01
C TYR A 42 3.73 14.17 -11.09
N ILE A 43 3.61 14.47 -9.80
CA ILE A 43 2.90 13.59 -8.85
C ILE A 43 1.43 13.45 -9.22
N ASP A 44 0.77 14.54 -9.61
CA ASP A 44 -0.63 14.52 -10.04
C ASP A 44 -0.81 13.60 -11.26
N GLU A 45 0.07 13.66 -12.25
CA GLU A 45 0.05 12.72 -13.40
C GLU A 45 0.40 11.27 -13.01
N GLN A 46 1.36 11.07 -12.10
CA GLN A 46 1.75 9.71 -11.72
C GLN A 46 0.74 9.01 -10.81
N TYR A 47 -0.07 9.78 -10.07
CA TYR A 47 -0.94 9.29 -9.02
C TYR A 47 -2.36 9.86 -9.11
N ASP A 48 -2.83 10.18 -10.31
CA ASP A 48 -4.23 10.56 -10.56
C ASP A 48 -5.21 9.40 -10.25
N ALA A 49 -6.48 9.74 -10.11
CA ALA A 49 -7.52 8.77 -9.85
C ALA A 49 -7.67 7.71 -10.95
N ASP A 50 -7.33 8.00 -12.21
CA ASP A 50 -7.44 7.05 -13.32
C ASP A 50 -6.40 5.93 -13.17
N ARG A 51 -5.12 6.29 -13.07
CA ARG A 51 -4.03 5.34 -12.88
C ARG A 51 -4.14 4.59 -11.56
N LEU A 52 -4.51 5.27 -10.48
CA LEU A 52 -4.77 4.59 -9.20
C LEU A 52 -5.92 3.58 -9.32
N THR A 53 -6.97 3.90 -10.08
CA THR A 53 -8.07 2.95 -10.36
C THR A 53 -7.57 1.72 -11.11
N GLU A 54 -6.68 1.87 -12.10
CA GLU A 54 -6.06 0.75 -12.81
C GLU A 54 -5.26 -0.14 -11.85
N ILE A 55 -4.39 0.46 -11.04
CA ILE A 55 -3.57 -0.27 -10.06
C ILE A 55 -4.45 -1.09 -9.10
N LEU A 56 -5.50 -0.49 -8.54
CA LEU A 56 -6.39 -1.19 -7.62
C LEU A 56 -7.26 -2.25 -8.32
N THR A 57 -7.56 -2.07 -9.60
CA THR A 57 -8.26 -3.06 -10.42
C THR A 57 -7.39 -4.30 -10.64
N ASP A 58 -6.11 -4.12 -10.97
CA ASP A 58 -5.14 -5.23 -11.07
C ASP A 58 -4.98 -5.95 -9.73
N VAL A 59 -4.97 -5.20 -8.61
CA VAL A 59 -4.95 -5.80 -7.27
C VAL A 59 -6.16 -6.70 -7.06
N ALA A 60 -7.36 -6.24 -7.42
CA ALA A 60 -8.59 -7.04 -7.32
C ALA A 60 -8.49 -8.34 -8.15
N GLU A 61 -7.94 -8.27 -9.37
CA GLU A 61 -7.71 -9.43 -10.22
C GLU A 61 -6.68 -10.41 -9.61
N ILE A 62 -5.54 -9.90 -9.14
CA ILE A 62 -4.46 -10.70 -8.54
C ILE A 62 -4.94 -11.48 -7.32
N ILE A 63 -5.74 -10.85 -6.46
CA ILE A 63 -6.28 -11.52 -5.27
C ILE A 63 -7.45 -12.46 -5.64
N GLY A 64 -8.06 -12.27 -6.81
CA GLY A 64 -9.16 -13.08 -7.34
C GLY A 64 -10.53 -12.63 -6.86
N ALA A 65 -10.73 -11.32 -6.68
CA ALA A 65 -11.96 -10.72 -6.20
C ALA A 65 -12.74 -10.05 -7.33
N ASN A 66 -14.07 -10.05 -7.23
CA ASN A 66 -14.94 -9.37 -8.19
C ASN A 66 -15.18 -7.93 -7.76
N ILE A 67 -15.04 -6.98 -8.68
CA ILE A 67 -15.35 -5.58 -8.44
C ILE A 67 -16.87 -5.36 -8.46
N LEU A 68 -17.40 -4.79 -7.38
CA LEU A 68 -18.81 -4.44 -7.23
C LEU A 68 -19.08 -2.99 -7.61
N ASN A 69 -18.21 -2.09 -7.13
CA ASN A 69 -18.33 -0.65 -7.31
C ASN A 69 -16.94 -0.01 -7.24
N ILE A 70 -16.75 1.07 -7.99
CA ILE A 70 -15.58 1.94 -7.92
C ILE A 70 -16.09 3.36 -7.63
N ALA A 71 -15.54 3.99 -6.62
CA ALA A 71 -15.72 5.41 -6.32
C ALA A 71 -14.35 6.07 -6.32
N ARG A 72 -14.23 7.26 -6.90
CA ARG A 72 -12.96 7.96 -7.03
C ARG A 72 -13.14 9.48 -7.05
N GLN A 73 -12.10 10.19 -6.65
CA GLN A 73 -12.08 11.65 -6.60
C GLN A 73 -10.64 12.16 -6.71
N ASP A 74 -10.43 13.12 -7.60
CA ASP A 74 -9.25 14.00 -7.61
C ASP A 74 -9.56 15.27 -6.80
N TYR A 75 -8.59 15.78 -6.05
CA TYR A 75 -8.72 16.94 -5.16
C TYR A 75 -7.97 18.15 -5.71
N ASP A 76 -8.51 19.34 -5.43
CA ASP A 76 -7.88 20.63 -5.69
C ASP A 76 -7.32 21.18 -4.35
N PRO A 77 -6.03 21.54 -4.25
CA PRO A 77 -5.06 21.69 -5.35
C PRO A 77 -4.36 20.41 -5.84
N GLN A 78 -4.36 19.31 -5.07
CA GLN A 78 -3.62 18.10 -5.46
C GLN A 78 -4.06 16.84 -4.70
N GLY A 79 -3.85 15.69 -5.33
CA GLY A 79 -4.03 14.35 -4.78
C GLY A 79 -5.32 13.67 -5.22
N ALA A 80 -5.40 12.36 -4.98
CA ALA A 80 -6.52 11.52 -5.38
C ALA A 80 -6.88 10.49 -4.31
N SER A 81 -8.14 10.05 -4.36
CA SER A 81 -8.67 8.93 -3.60
C SER A 81 -9.42 7.97 -4.51
N VAL A 82 -9.20 6.67 -4.34
CA VAL A 82 -10.00 5.62 -5.00
C VAL A 82 -10.45 4.59 -3.97
N THR A 83 -11.69 4.14 -4.08
CA THR A 83 -12.28 3.08 -3.28
C THR A 83 -12.96 2.06 -4.19
N ILE A 84 -12.51 0.82 -4.13
CA ILE A 84 -13.08 -0.31 -4.84
C ILE A 84 -13.74 -1.25 -3.84
N LEU A 85 -15.04 -1.46 -3.98
CA LEU A 85 -15.76 -2.50 -3.25
C LEU A 85 -15.62 -3.81 -3.99
N ILE A 86 -15.21 -4.85 -3.28
CA ILE A 86 -14.92 -6.17 -3.87
C ILE A 86 -15.70 -7.29 -3.17
N SER A 87 -15.87 -8.41 -3.87
CA SER A 87 -16.53 -9.62 -3.37
C SER A 87 -15.75 -10.87 -3.72
N GLU A 88 -15.69 -11.83 -2.81
CA GLU A 88 -15.18 -13.18 -3.10
C GLU A 88 -16.18 -14.02 -3.91
N GLU A 89 -17.48 -13.77 -3.73
CA GLU A 89 -18.54 -14.54 -4.38
C GLU A 89 -18.77 -14.08 -5.83
N PRO A 90 -19.22 -14.98 -6.73
CA PRO A 90 -19.60 -14.62 -8.08
C PRO A 90 -20.66 -13.52 -8.08
N VAL A 91 -20.49 -12.53 -8.96
CA VAL A 91 -21.50 -11.48 -9.15
C VAL A 91 -22.75 -12.13 -9.76
N ILE A 92 -23.86 -12.13 -9.02
CA ILE A 92 -25.17 -12.54 -9.57
C ILE A 92 -25.49 -11.58 -10.73
N ASP A 93 -25.82 -12.15 -11.88
CA ASP A 93 -25.99 -11.42 -13.13
C ASP A 93 -27.00 -10.26 -12.95
N LYS A 94 -26.56 -9.03 -13.28
CA LYS A 94 -27.34 -7.79 -13.10
C LYS A 94 -28.67 -7.81 -13.85
N LYS A 95 -28.84 -8.72 -14.82
CA LYS A 95 -30.12 -8.93 -15.53
C LYS A 95 -31.16 -9.71 -14.73
N LEU A 96 -30.73 -10.50 -13.73
CA LEU A 96 -31.59 -11.28 -12.84
C LEU A 96 -31.99 -10.50 -11.57
N ALA A 97 -31.21 -9.50 -11.17
CA ALA A 97 -31.50 -8.64 -10.03
C ALA A 97 -32.16 -7.32 -10.49
N GLY A 98 -33.41 -7.09 -10.10
CA GLY A 98 -34.14 -5.86 -10.44
C GLY A 98 -33.40 -4.58 -10.04
N LYS A 99 -33.57 -3.52 -10.83
CA LYS A 99 -32.81 -2.25 -10.75
C LYS A 99 -32.78 -1.59 -9.35
N GLU A 100 -33.83 -1.80 -8.55
CA GLU A 100 -33.97 -1.29 -7.18
C GLU A 100 -33.17 -2.08 -6.14
N ILE A 101 -32.93 -3.38 -6.36
CA ILE A 101 -32.12 -4.22 -5.44
C ILE A 101 -30.65 -3.79 -5.47
N ILE A 102 -30.21 -3.16 -6.56
CA ILE A 102 -28.81 -2.84 -6.83
C ILE A 102 -28.33 -1.65 -5.99
N SER A 103 -29.15 -0.60 -5.77
CA SER A 103 -28.73 0.52 -4.92
C SER A 103 -28.75 0.15 -3.44
N ASP A 104 -29.75 -0.60 -2.99
CA ASP A 104 -29.83 -1.05 -1.60
C ASP A 104 -28.79 -2.14 -1.29
N ALA A 105 -28.43 -3.01 -2.24
CA ALA A 105 -27.35 -3.98 -2.04
C ALA A 105 -25.95 -3.32 -2.01
N VAL A 106 -25.74 -2.19 -2.68
CA VAL A 106 -24.47 -1.44 -2.58
C VAL A 106 -24.34 -0.75 -1.21
N VAL A 107 -25.46 -0.33 -0.60
CA VAL A 107 -25.49 0.33 0.72
C VAL A 107 -25.61 -0.66 1.89
N ALA A 108 -26.26 -1.81 1.72
CA ALA A 108 -26.52 -2.79 2.79
C ALA A 108 -25.40 -3.82 3.02
N HIS A 109 -24.24 -3.64 2.38
CA HIS A 109 -23.14 -4.62 2.41
C HIS A 109 -21.80 -4.00 2.83
N MET A 110 -21.80 -3.16 3.88
CA MET A 110 -20.59 -2.76 4.62
C MET A 110 -19.85 -3.95 5.27
N ASP A 111 -20.36 -5.16 5.12
CA ASP A 111 -19.74 -6.44 5.52
C ASP A 111 -18.84 -7.04 4.41
N LYS A 112 -18.53 -6.25 3.36
CA LYS A 112 -17.72 -6.68 2.20
C LYS A 112 -16.33 -6.06 2.17
N SER A 113 -15.42 -6.84 1.61
CA SER A 113 -14.03 -6.53 1.34
C SER A 113 -13.89 -5.26 0.49
N HIS A 114 -12.79 -4.52 0.67
CA HIS A 114 -12.53 -3.28 -0.07
C HIS A 114 -11.04 -3.11 -0.36
N ILE A 115 -10.77 -2.28 -1.36
CA ILE A 115 -9.44 -1.79 -1.68
C ILE A 115 -9.53 -0.27 -1.74
N THR A 116 -8.70 0.45 -0.99
CA THR A 116 -8.69 1.91 -1.00
C THR A 116 -7.28 2.43 -1.22
N VAL A 117 -7.19 3.63 -1.80
CA VAL A 117 -5.95 4.41 -1.86
C VAL A 117 -6.25 5.88 -1.60
N HIS A 118 -5.36 6.54 -0.87
CA HIS A 118 -5.37 7.97 -0.60
C HIS A 118 -3.96 8.53 -0.77
N THR A 119 -3.81 9.63 -1.51
CA THR A 119 -2.51 10.26 -1.73
C THR A 119 -2.40 11.60 -1.02
N TYR A 120 -1.20 11.91 -0.53
CA TYR A 120 -0.87 13.10 0.23
C TYR A 120 0.48 13.65 -0.27
N PRO A 121 0.47 14.53 -1.28
CA PRO A 121 1.68 15.26 -1.67
C PRO A 121 1.92 16.40 -0.69
N GLU A 122 3.15 16.54 -0.22
CA GLU A 122 3.62 17.59 0.68
C GLU A 122 4.89 18.24 0.12
N THR A 123 4.95 19.56 0.14
CA THR A 123 6.18 20.31 -0.19
C THR A 123 6.60 21.14 1.00
N HIS A 124 7.83 20.96 1.50
CA HIS A 124 8.35 21.79 2.57
C HIS A 124 8.91 23.10 1.99
N PRO A 125 8.35 24.28 2.33
CA PRO A 125 8.72 25.54 1.66
C PRO A 125 10.16 26.04 1.93
N GLN A 126 10.83 25.55 2.98
CA GLN A 126 12.06 26.15 3.51
C GLN A 126 13.35 25.38 3.16
N HIS A 127 13.25 24.10 2.79
CA HIS A 127 14.43 23.23 2.62
C HIS A 127 14.56 22.57 1.26
N GLY A 128 13.55 22.72 0.39
CA GLY A 128 13.55 22.14 -0.97
C GLY A 128 13.25 20.65 -1.00
N ILE A 129 12.86 20.07 0.14
CA ILE A 129 12.38 18.70 0.21
C ILE A 129 10.88 18.69 -0.11
N ALA A 130 10.49 17.79 -0.99
CA ALA A 130 9.11 17.43 -1.24
C ALA A 130 8.93 15.94 -0.93
N THR A 131 7.85 15.62 -0.22
CA THR A 131 7.53 14.27 0.22
C THR A 131 6.16 13.92 -0.32
N PHE A 132 6.05 12.79 -1.01
CA PHE A 132 4.78 12.23 -1.42
C PHE A 132 4.49 11.00 -0.57
N ARG A 133 3.24 10.85 -0.14
CA ARG A 133 2.77 9.66 0.55
C ARG A 133 1.53 9.10 -0.11
N ALA A 134 1.43 7.78 -0.24
CA ALA A 134 0.17 7.12 -0.53
C ALA A 134 -0.14 6.02 0.48
N ASP A 135 -1.40 5.97 0.88
CA ASP A 135 -1.94 4.99 1.81
C ASP A 135 -2.85 4.03 1.05
N ILE A 136 -2.54 2.73 1.05
CA ILE A 136 -3.33 1.70 0.38
C ILE A 136 -3.80 0.67 1.39
N ASP A 137 -5.10 0.39 1.42
CA ASP A 137 -5.66 -0.68 2.24
C ASP A 137 -6.29 -1.75 1.36
N VAL A 138 -5.91 -3.01 1.56
CA VAL A 138 -6.51 -4.19 0.92
C VAL A 138 -7.12 -5.06 2.02
N ALA A 139 -8.43 -4.96 2.19
CA ALA A 139 -9.19 -5.72 3.18
C ALA A 139 -9.99 -6.83 2.51
N THR A 140 -9.71 -8.09 2.86
CA THR A 140 -10.39 -9.27 2.34
C THR A 140 -11.03 -10.08 3.46
N CYS A 141 -12.16 -10.71 3.14
CA CYS A 141 -12.80 -11.70 4.00
C CYS A 141 -12.30 -13.10 3.63
N GLY A 142 -12.85 -14.14 4.25
CA GLY A 142 -12.77 -15.49 3.70
C GLY A 142 -11.36 -16.07 3.50
N VAL A 143 -11.12 -16.63 2.32
CA VAL A 143 -9.90 -17.40 1.99
C VAL A 143 -8.93 -16.61 1.11
N ILE A 144 -9.37 -15.49 0.55
CA ILE A 144 -8.48 -14.61 -0.21
C ILE A 144 -7.46 -14.00 0.75
N SER A 145 -6.19 -14.00 0.35
CA SER A 145 -5.12 -13.35 1.08
C SER A 145 -4.68 -12.10 0.32
N PRO A 146 -4.68 -10.91 0.95
CA PRO A 146 -4.23 -9.69 0.32
C PRO A 146 -2.71 -9.70 0.05
N LEU A 147 -1.96 -10.57 0.75
CA LEU A 147 -0.52 -10.77 0.53
C LEU A 147 -0.17 -11.23 -0.89
N LYS A 148 -1.15 -11.70 -1.68
CA LYS A 148 -0.92 -12.02 -3.10
C LYS A 148 -0.58 -10.78 -3.94
N ALA A 149 -1.15 -9.63 -3.61
CA ALA A 149 -0.91 -8.36 -4.31
C ALA A 149 0.36 -7.64 -3.84
N LEU A 150 1.01 -8.15 -2.79
CA LEU A 150 2.12 -7.49 -2.11
C LEU A 150 3.25 -7.06 -3.05
N ASN A 151 3.75 -8.00 -3.86
CA ASN A 151 4.87 -7.72 -4.75
C ASN A 151 4.49 -6.76 -5.87
N TYR A 152 3.28 -6.91 -6.42
CA TYR A 152 2.75 -6.04 -7.48
C TYR A 152 2.67 -4.58 -6.99
N LEU A 153 2.10 -4.35 -5.80
CA LEU A 153 1.98 -3.00 -5.25
C LEU A 153 3.35 -2.33 -5.06
N ILE A 154 4.32 -3.05 -4.51
CA ILE A 154 5.69 -2.52 -4.31
C ILE A 154 6.38 -2.22 -5.65
N GLU A 155 6.24 -3.11 -6.64
CA GLU A 155 6.86 -2.92 -7.96
C GLU A 155 6.18 -1.85 -8.80
N ARG A 156 4.88 -1.62 -8.61
CA ARG A 156 4.13 -0.64 -9.40
C ARG A 156 4.30 0.80 -8.89
N LEU A 157 4.57 0.97 -7.60
CA LEU A 157 4.73 2.27 -6.96
C LEU A 157 6.20 2.68 -6.78
N GLU A 158 7.12 1.72 -6.66
CA GLU A 158 8.58 1.93 -6.64
C GLU A 158 9.10 2.93 -5.59
N SER A 159 8.55 2.89 -4.38
CA SER A 159 8.78 3.95 -3.39
C SER A 159 10.06 3.82 -2.56
N ASP A 160 10.54 4.95 -2.05
CA ASP A 160 11.75 5.03 -1.21
C ASP A 160 11.57 4.29 0.11
N ILE A 161 10.41 4.50 0.75
CA ILE A 161 10.04 3.88 2.02
C ILE A 161 8.70 3.20 1.84
N VAL A 162 8.58 1.99 2.37
CA VAL A 162 7.34 1.23 2.39
C VAL A 162 7.12 0.68 3.80
N ILE A 163 6.02 1.07 4.40
CA ILE A 163 5.56 0.57 5.70
C ILE A 163 4.35 -0.32 5.44
N MET A 164 4.38 -1.53 5.98
CA MET A 164 3.34 -2.54 5.73
C MET A 164 2.82 -3.11 7.03
N ASP A 165 1.50 -3.10 7.17
CA ASP A 165 0.79 -3.73 8.27
C ASP A 165 -0.11 -4.83 7.74
N TYR A 166 0.08 -6.05 8.24
CA TYR A 166 -0.79 -7.16 7.96
C TYR A 166 -1.42 -7.68 9.24
N ARG A 167 -2.75 -7.68 9.28
CA ARG A 167 -3.52 -8.11 10.44
C ARG A 167 -4.56 -9.15 10.07
N ILE A 168 -4.74 -10.12 10.95
CA ILE A 168 -5.79 -11.13 10.85
C ILE A 168 -6.74 -10.95 12.03
N ARG A 169 -8.05 -10.91 11.76
CA ARG A 169 -9.09 -10.70 12.77
C ARG A 169 -10.25 -11.67 12.57
N GLY A 170 -11.07 -11.80 13.61
CA GLY A 170 -12.18 -12.75 13.61
C GLY A 170 -11.72 -14.21 13.72
N PHE A 171 -12.58 -15.13 13.29
CA PHE A 171 -12.28 -16.56 13.37
C PHE A 171 -13.07 -17.36 12.34
N THR A 172 -12.56 -18.54 12.01
CA THR A 172 -13.29 -19.56 11.25
C THR A 172 -13.45 -20.82 12.08
N ARG A 173 -14.40 -21.69 11.71
CA ARG A 173 -14.68 -22.93 12.45
C ARG A 173 -14.52 -24.14 11.55
N ASP A 174 -13.78 -25.15 12.02
CA ASP A 174 -13.65 -26.41 11.30
C ASP A 174 -14.87 -27.33 11.51
N VAL A 175 -14.93 -28.41 10.73
CA VAL A 175 -15.98 -29.45 10.81
C VAL A 175 -16.10 -30.13 12.19
N LYS A 176 -15.11 -29.99 13.08
CA LYS A 176 -15.15 -30.52 14.45
C LYS A 176 -15.58 -29.45 15.46
N GLY A 177 -15.94 -28.26 15.00
CA GLY A 177 -16.36 -27.15 15.83
C GLY A 177 -15.21 -26.35 16.45
N LYS A 178 -13.94 -26.61 16.13
CA LYS A 178 -12.81 -25.85 16.69
C LYS A 178 -12.65 -24.52 15.96
N LYS A 179 -12.43 -23.44 16.72
CA LYS A 179 -12.14 -22.10 16.18
C LYS A 179 -10.68 -22.00 15.76
N HIS A 180 -10.45 -21.34 14.62
CA HIS A 180 -9.15 -21.00 14.06
C HIS A 180 -9.10 -19.49 13.82
N TYR A 181 -8.02 -18.84 14.25
CA TYR A 181 -7.83 -17.38 14.19
C TYR A 181 -6.79 -16.96 13.15
N ILE A 182 -6.26 -17.94 12.41
CA ILE A 182 -5.26 -17.80 11.37
C ILE A 182 -5.34 -19.07 10.49
N ASP A 183 -5.27 -18.91 9.18
CA ASP A 183 -5.47 -19.99 8.20
C ASP A 183 -4.21 -20.28 7.34
N HIS A 184 -3.11 -19.56 7.57
CA HIS A 184 -1.83 -19.73 6.89
C HIS A 184 -0.66 -19.52 7.85
N LYS A 185 0.51 -20.05 7.50
CA LYS A 185 1.74 -19.80 8.28
C LYS A 185 2.31 -18.46 7.90
N ILE A 186 2.49 -17.59 8.89
CA ILE A 186 3.20 -16.34 8.77
C ILE A 186 3.89 -16.02 10.10
N ASN A 187 5.14 -15.60 10.00
CA ASN A 187 5.90 -14.97 11.08
C ASN A 187 6.51 -13.63 10.66
N SER A 188 6.35 -13.25 9.38
CA SER A 188 6.88 -12.02 8.79
C SER A 188 6.22 -11.80 7.43
N ILE A 189 5.88 -10.55 7.11
CA ILE A 189 5.43 -10.14 5.76
C ILE A 189 6.56 -10.36 4.76
N GLN A 190 7.82 -10.18 5.19
CA GLN A 190 9.00 -10.36 4.35
C GLN A 190 9.06 -11.74 3.69
N ASN A 191 8.47 -12.79 4.29
CA ASN A 191 8.42 -14.12 3.66
C ASN A 191 7.68 -14.16 2.33
N PHE A 192 6.80 -13.19 2.09
CA PHE A 192 5.97 -13.07 0.91
C PHE A 192 6.58 -12.15 -0.16
N LEU A 193 7.69 -11.47 0.17
CA LEU A 193 8.43 -10.62 -0.76
C LEU A 193 9.31 -11.43 -1.71
N ALA A 194 9.32 -11.02 -2.98
CA ALA A 194 10.16 -11.53 -4.04
C ALA A 194 11.64 -11.21 -3.78
N LYS A 195 12.55 -12.00 -4.36
CA LYS A 195 13.99 -11.91 -4.08
C LYS A 195 14.59 -10.57 -4.52
N ASN A 196 14.13 -10.04 -5.65
CA ASN A 196 14.52 -8.73 -6.18
C ASN A 196 14.16 -7.61 -5.19
N ILE A 197 12.94 -7.59 -4.66
CA ILE A 197 12.51 -6.59 -3.67
C ILE A 197 13.39 -6.68 -2.41
N LYS A 198 13.60 -7.88 -1.88
CA LYS A 198 14.49 -8.09 -0.71
C LYS A 198 15.93 -7.63 -0.93
N ALA A 199 16.41 -7.69 -2.18
CA ALA A 199 17.72 -7.21 -2.54
C ALA A 199 17.79 -5.69 -2.50
N ARG A 200 16.75 -4.99 -2.99
CA ARG A 200 16.68 -3.52 -3.04
C ARG A 200 16.49 -2.85 -1.68
N TYR A 201 15.71 -3.47 -0.78
CA TYR A 201 15.31 -2.82 0.47
C TYR A 201 16.01 -3.40 1.71
N GLU A 202 16.35 -2.51 2.64
CA GLU A 202 16.60 -2.86 4.04
C GLU A 202 15.25 -2.96 4.76
N MET A 203 15.03 -4.01 5.56
CA MET A 203 13.72 -4.36 6.11
C MET A 203 13.81 -4.65 7.59
N PHE A 204 12.83 -4.17 8.35
CA PHE A 204 12.73 -4.33 9.80
C PHE A 204 11.31 -4.77 10.21
N ASP A 205 11.21 -5.75 11.10
CA ASP A 205 9.94 -6.31 11.57
C ASP A 205 9.59 -5.92 13.01
N VAL A 206 8.32 -5.61 13.25
CA VAL A 206 7.75 -5.34 14.60
C VAL A 206 6.45 -6.13 14.78
N ASN A 207 6.56 -7.45 14.88
CA ASN A 207 5.39 -8.33 14.91
C ASN A 207 4.85 -8.54 16.34
N VAL A 208 3.53 -8.54 16.50
CA VAL A 208 2.81 -8.93 17.74
C VAL A 208 2.05 -10.23 17.47
N TYR A 209 2.74 -11.36 17.62
CA TYR A 209 2.25 -12.67 17.20
C TYR A 209 0.97 -13.12 17.91
N GLN A 210 0.83 -12.80 19.20
CA GLN A 210 -0.33 -13.16 20.02
C GLN A 210 -1.61 -12.51 19.48
N GLU A 211 -1.47 -11.36 18.83
CA GLU A 211 -2.57 -10.57 18.28
C GLU A 211 -2.68 -10.73 16.76
N ASN A 212 -1.92 -11.63 16.12
CA ASN A 212 -1.83 -11.76 14.65
C ASN A 212 -1.63 -10.40 13.93
N ILE A 213 -0.75 -9.57 14.47
CA ILE A 213 -0.32 -8.31 13.86
C ILE A 213 1.12 -8.50 13.36
N PHE A 214 1.33 -8.25 12.09
CA PHE A 214 2.64 -8.33 11.45
C PHE A 214 2.94 -6.96 10.84
N HIS A 215 4.11 -6.43 11.11
CA HIS A 215 4.52 -5.11 10.67
C HIS A 215 5.92 -5.21 10.10
N THR A 216 6.09 -4.71 8.87
CA THR A 216 7.39 -4.62 8.22
C THR A 216 7.57 -3.20 7.70
N LYS A 217 8.63 -2.53 8.14
CA LYS A 217 9.11 -1.30 7.52
C LYS A 217 10.26 -1.61 6.59
N MET A 218 10.37 -0.90 5.48
CA MET A 218 11.51 -1.03 4.61
C MET A 218 11.85 0.28 3.89
N HIS A 219 13.13 0.49 3.59
CA HIS A 219 13.61 1.60 2.76
C HIS A 219 14.72 1.13 1.82
N LEU A 220 15.01 1.88 0.75
CA LEU A 220 16.07 1.54 -0.20
C LEU A 220 17.44 1.46 0.48
N LYS A 221 18.23 0.43 0.15
CA LYS A 221 19.59 0.23 0.70
C LYS A 221 20.59 1.23 0.13
N ASP A 222 20.56 1.37 -1.18
CA ASP A 222 21.56 2.11 -1.92
C ASP A 222 21.05 3.53 -2.14
N PHE A 223 21.64 4.47 -1.42
CA PHE A 223 21.35 5.89 -1.61
C PHE A 223 22.09 6.41 -2.84
N ASP A 224 21.35 6.96 -3.80
CA ASP A 224 21.88 7.60 -5.01
C ASP A 224 21.27 9.00 -5.17
N LEU A 225 22.08 10.05 -4.97
CA LEU A 225 21.62 11.43 -5.04
C LEU A 225 20.92 11.75 -6.37
N ASP A 226 21.37 11.18 -7.49
CA ASP A 226 20.78 11.47 -8.81
C ASP A 226 19.33 10.97 -8.96
N GLN A 227 18.85 10.09 -8.07
CA GLN A 227 17.45 9.61 -8.04
C GLN A 227 16.54 10.57 -7.26
N TYR A 228 17.11 11.37 -6.36
CA TYR A 228 16.35 12.30 -5.51
C TYR A 228 16.31 13.72 -6.07
N LEU A 229 17.12 14.05 -7.07
CA LEU A 229 17.12 15.36 -7.72
C LEU A 229 16.08 15.37 -8.85
N PHE A 230 15.08 16.26 -8.79
CA PHE A 230 13.98 16.29 -9.75
C PHE A 230 14.44 16.57 -11.19
N GLU A 231 15.09 17.72 -11.40
CA GLU A 231 15.54 18.17 -12.73
C GLU A 231 17.06 18.41 -12.81
N GLU A 232 17.75 18.28 -11.69
CA GLU A 232 19.19 18.50 -11.59
C GLU A 232 19.96 17.17 -11.56
N LYS A 233 21.26 17.22 -11.84
CA LYS A 233 22.17 16.10 -11.67
C LYS A 233 23.28 16.42 -10.69
N ALA A 234 23.68 15.43 -9.90
CA ALA A 234 24.70 15.54 -8.87
C ALA A 234 26.03 16.11 -9.43
N LYS A 235 26.36 15.81 -10.69
CA LYS A 235 27.55 16.32 -11.39
C LYS A 235 27.55 17.85 -11.59
N ASN A 236 26.38 18.46 -11.70
CA ASN A 236 26.22 19.90 -11.92
C ASN A 236 26.29 20.70 -10.61
N LEU A 237 26.15 20.02 -9.47
CA LEU A 237 26.22 20.62 -8.14
C LEU A 237 27.67 20.68 -7.63
N SER A 238 27.99 21.74 -6.87
CA SER A 238 29.27 21.80 -6.15
C SER A 238 29.35 20.69 -5.10
N PHE A 239 30.57 20.33 -4.71
CA PHE A 239 30.78 19.32 -3.66
C PHE A 239 30.07 19.68 -2.35
N LYS A 240 30.06 20.98 -2.00
CA LYS A 240 29.41 21.48 -0.78
C LYS A 240 27.89 21.35 -0.84
N GLU A 241 27.29 21.61 -2.01
CA GLU A 241 25.84 21.45 -2.21
C GLU A 241 25.43 20.00 -2.16
N ARG A 242 26.16 19.10 -2.83
CA ARG A 242 25.90 17.65 -2.75
C ARG A 242 25.90 17.16 -1.31
N MET A 243 26.96 17.43 -0.57
CA MET A 243 27.06 17.03 0.84
C MET A 243 25.89 17.55 1.70
N ARG A 244 25.44 18.78 1.44
CA ARG A 244 24.30 19.37 2.15
C ARG A 244 22.98 18.68 1.79
N ILE A 245 22.73 18.49 0.50
CA ILE A 245 21.46 17.91 0.00
C ILE A 245 21.36 16.45 0.42
N GLU A 246 22.44 15.68 0.31
CA GLU A 246 22.47 14.30 0.79
C GLU A 246 22.17 14.21 2.28
N ALA A 247 22.72 15.10 3.11
CA ALA A 247 22.44 15.11 4.54
C ALA A 247 20.97 15.43 4.84
N LEU A 248 20.36 16.33 4.09
CA LEU A 248 18.94 16.68 4.21
C LEU A 248 18.04 15.51 3.81
N LEU A 249 18.28 14.90 2.65
CA LEU A 249 17.50 13.75 2.16
C LEU A 249 17.62 12.54 3.08
N LYS A 250 18.84 12.19 3.50
CA LYS A 250 19.06 11.06 4.42
C LYS A 250 18.35 11.30 5.75
N ARG A 251 18.38 12.53 6.26
CA ARG A 251 17.66 12.89 7.49
C ARG A 251 16.15 12.71 7.31
N GLU A 252 15.57 13.22 6.22
CA GLU A 252 14.15 13.07 5.92
C GLU A 252 13.75 11.58 5.85
N ILE A 253 14.50 10.79 5.08
CA ILE A 253 14.24 9.35 4.92
C ILE A 253 14.28 8.62 6.27
N GLU A 254 15.29 8.91 7.10
CA GLU A 254 15.42 8.30 8.43
C GLU A 254 14.30 8.73 9.39
N GLU A 255 13.92 10.01 9.39
CA GLU A 255 12.83 10.56 10.21
C GLU A 255 11.49 9.92 9.83
N LEU A 256 11.21 9.80 8.53
CA LEU A 256 10.02 9.12 8.01
C LEU A 256 10.04 7.61 8.33
N PHE A 257 11.16 6.93 8.09
CA PHE A 257 11.31 5.50 8.34
C PHE A 257 11.08 5.16 9.82
N HIS A 258 11.67 5.96 10.73
CA HIS A 258 11.49 5.78 12.16
C HIS A 258 10.18 6.36 12.70
N GLY A 259 9.53 7.27 11.98
CA GLY A 259 8.33 7.99 12.42
C GLY A 259 8.59 8.91 13.61
N ARG A 260 9.77 9.53 13.67
CA ARG A 260 10.18 10.45 14.75
C ARG A 260 11.29 11.38 14.27
N ASN A 261 11.35 12.58 14.85
CA ASN A 261 12.45 13.51 14.61
C ASN A 261 13.76 12.94 15.18
N LEU A 262 14.85 13.09 14.44
CA LEU A 262 16.19 12.77 14.92
C LEU A 262 16.69 13.90 15.83
N ALA A 263 17.45 13.53 16.86
CA ALA A 263 18.15 14.51 17.67
C ALA A 263 19.19 15.26 16.82
N GLU A 264 19.33 16.57 17.07
CA GLU A 264 20.35 17.41 16.43
C GLU A 264 21.78 17.04 16.85
#